data_AF-A0A315X9P4-F1
#
_entry.id   AF-A0A315X9P4-F1
#
_cell.length_a   1.000
_cell.length_b   1.000
_cell.length_c   1.000
_cell.angle_alpha   90.00
_cell.angle_beta   90.00
_cell.angle_gamma   90.00
#
_symmetry.space_group_name_H-M   'P 1'
#
loop_
_entity.id
_entity.type
_entity.pdbx_description
1 polymer ?
#
loop_
_entity_poly.entity_id
_entity_poly.type
_entity_poly.pdbx_seq_one_letter_code
_entity_poly.pdbx_strand_id
1 'polypeptide(L)'
;MPVPEFRVIATDEGEGVTYTCGCPCVPTARPGADGAPGFEHCCCGKVHFVGDGAQAALTGYLAERKATKKREPDYETGAVRLVVGGAEREVAWAFPRE
;
A
#
# COMPACT_ATOMS: atom_id res chain seq x y z
N MET A 1 -10.85 8.24 8.87
CA MET A 1 -10.61 9.28 7.84
C MET A 1 -11.36 8.92 6.56
N PRO A 2 -11.48 9.80 5.55
CA PRO A 2 -11.87 9.34 4.21
C PRO A 2 -10.85 8.31 3.70
N VAL A 3 -11.34 7.32 2.94
CA VAL A 3 -10.48 6.34 2.25
C VAL A 3 -9.47 7.10 1.38
N PRO A 4 -8.17 6.74 1.40
CA PRO A 4 -7.19 7.41 0.56
C PRO A 4 -7.56 7.31 -0.91
N GLU A 5 -7.42 8.42 -1.63
CA GLU A 5 -7.63 8.42 -3.08
C GLU A 5 -6.42 7.78 -3.76
N PHE A 6 -6.58 6.52 -4.16
CA PHE A 6 -5.60 5.78 -4.94
C PHE A 6 -5.81 6.03 -6.43
N ARG A 7 -4.70 6.15 -7.17
CA ARG A 7 -4.68 6.29 -8.63
C ARG A 7 -3.68 5.31 -9.24
N VAL A 8 -4.06 4.76 -10.39
CA VAL A 8 -3.19 3.90 -11.19
C VAL A 8 -2.27 4.78 -12.03
N ILE A 9 -1.00 4.43 -12.09
CA ILE A 9 -0.02 5.06 -12.95
C ILE A 9 0.67 4.00 -13.81
N ALA A 10 1.01 4.35 -15.04
CA ALA A 10 1.81 3.52 -15.92
C ALA A 10 3.21 4.15 -16.06
N THR A 11 4.25 3.36 -15.82
CA THR A 11 5.65 3.73 -16.07
C THR A 11 6.31 2.69 -16.97
N ASP A 12 7.57 2.91 -17.36
CA ASP A 12 8.35 1.94 -18.13
C ASP A 12 8.54 0.60 -17.38
N GLU A 13 8.32 0.60 -16.06
CA GLU A 13 8.40 -0.56 -15.16
C GLU A 13 7.04 -1.27 -14.98
N GLY A 14 6.00 -0.82 -15.69
CA GLY A 14 4.64 -1.36 -15.61
C GLY A 14 3.66 -0.49 -14.83
N GLU A 15 2.45 -1.02 -14.62
CA GLU A 15 1.40 -0.32 -13.89
C GLU A 15 1.56 -0.47 -12.37
N GLY A 16 1.35 0.63 -11.65
CA GLY A 16 1.40 0.71 -10.19
C GLY A 16 0.29 1.56 -9.62
N VAL A 17 0.13 1.51 -8.30
CA VAL A 17 -0.85 2.32 -7.58
C VAL A 17 -0.13 3.28 -6.66
N THR A 18 -0.53 4.55 -6.73
CA THR A 18 -0.04 5.63 -5.89
C THR A 18 -1.21 6.36 -5.22
N TYR A 19 -0.90 7.21 -4.25
CA TYR A 19 -1.84 8.12 -3.60
C TYR A 19 -1.16 9.47 -3.38
N THR A 20 -1.95 10.53 -3.22
CA THR A 20 -1.41 11.84 -2.81
C THR A 20 -0.93 11.76 -1.37
N CYS A 21 0.39 11.78 -1.17
CA CYS A 21 0.98 11.86 0.15
C CYS A 21 1.14 13.33 0.57
N GLY A 22 1.00 13.59 1.87
CA GLY A 22 1.24 14.93 2.44
C GLY A 22 2.73 15.29 2.61
N CYS A 23 3.63 14.36 2.29
CA CYS A 23 5.08 14.57 2.25
C CYS A 23 5.55 14.59 0.78
N PRO A 24 6.80 14.97 0.46
CA PRO A 24 7.26 15.10 -0.92
C PRO A 24 7.43 13.76 -1.67
N CYS A 25 7.17 12.62 -1.04
CA CYS A 25 7.25 11.31 -1.69
C CYS A 25 6.06 11.06 -2.62
N VAL A 26 6.31 10.28 -3.68
CA VAL A 26 5.29 9.76 -4.59
C VAL A 26 5.21 8.22 -4.43
N PRO A 27 4.64 7.73 -3.33
CA PRO A 27 4.69 6.31 -2.98
C PRO A 27 3.97 5.48 -4.04
N THR A 28 4.64 4.50 -4.64
CA THR A 28 4.09 3.69 -5.74
C THR A 28 4.35 2.20 -5.51
N ALA A 29 3.31 1.45 -5.16
CA ALA A 29 3.38 0.00 -5.08
C ALA A 29 2.95 -0.64 -6.41
N ARG A 30 3.67 -1.68 -6.84
CA ARG A 30 3.40 -2.43 -8.07
C ARG A 30 3.19 -3.91 -7.72
N PRO A 31 2.14 -4.57 -8.20
CA PRO A 31 2.03 -6.02 -8.06
C PRO A 31 3.12 -6.72 -8.87
N GLY A 32 3.50 -7.93 -8.46
CA GLY A 32 4.31 -8.84 -9.26
C GLY A 32 3.59 -9.24 -10.55
N ALA A 33 4.35 -9.69 -11.56
CA ALA A 33 3.79 -10.15 -12.83
C ALA A 33 2.81 -11.34 -12.69
N ASP A 34 2.99 -12.15 -11.65
CA ASP A 34 2.13 -13.26 -11.24
C ASP A 34 0.94 -12.81 -10.37
N GLY A 35 0.80 -11.52 -10.10
CA GLY A 35 -0.19 -10.96 -9.19
C GLY A 35 0.27 -10.88 -7.73
N ALA A 36 1.48 -11.33 -7.39
CA ALA A 36 1.98 -11.27 -6.03
C ALA A 36 1.95 -9.83 -5.46
N PRO A 37 1.70 -9.67 -4.15
CA PRO A 37 1.54 -8.34 -3.58
C PRO A 37 2.90 -7.62 -3.53
N GLY A 38 2.98 -6.46 -4.18
CA GLY A 38 4.06 -5.51 -3.94
C GLY A 38 3.61 -4.39 -3.01
N PHE A 39 4.55 -3.64 -2.45
CA PHE A 39 4.24 -2.65 -1.44
C PHE A 39 5.19 -1.46 -1.46
N GLU A 40 4.73 -0.36 -0.90
CA GLU A 40 5.56 0.81 -0.63
C GLU A 40 5.30 1.31 0.79
N HIS A 41 6.38 1.64 1.51
CA HIS A 41 6.32 2.34 2.80
C HIS A 41 6.92 3.73 2.63
N CYS A 42 6.05 4.74 2.69
CA CYS A 42 6.43 6.14 2.61
C CYS A 42 7.19 6.60 3.87
N CYS A 43 8.10 7.57 3.73
CA CYS A 43 8.89 8.09 4.86
C CYS A 43 8.05 8.67 6.02
N CYS A 44 6.79 9.07 5.76
CA CYS A 44 5.86 9.56 6.77
C CYS A 44 5.11 8.45 7.53
N GLY A 45 5.46 7.19 7.33
CA GLY A 45 4.87 6.04 8.02
C GLY A 45 3.69 5.40 7.29
N LYS A 46 3.15 6.02 6.25
CA LYS A 46 2.04 5.45 5.46
C LYS A 46 2.53 4.29 4.60
N VAL A 47 1.81 3.18 4.63
CA VAL A 47 2.13 1.99 3.83
C VAL A 47 0.91 1.53 3.04
N HIS A 48 1.14 1.03 1.83
CA HIS A 48 0.13 0.33 1.05
C HIS A 48 0.73 -0.84 0.27
N PHE A 49 -0.12 -1.83 0.02
CA PHE A 49 0.15 -3.05 -0.72
C PHE A 49 -0.81 -3.12 -1.91
N VAL A 50 -0.35 -3.68 -3.02
CA VAL A 50 -1.14 -3.89 -4.25
C VAL A 50 -0.88 -5.29 -4.78
N GLY A 51 -1.93 -6.05 -5.05
CA GLY A 51 -1.86 -7.39 -5.62
C GLY A 51 -2.71 -8.39 -4.87
N ASP A 52 -2.57 -9.66 -5.23
CA ASP A 52 -3.35 -10.75 -4.68
C ASP A 52 -2.95 -10.98 -3.21
N GLY A 53 -3.92 -10.88 -2.30
CA GLY A 53 -3.67 -11.00 -0.86
C GLY A 53 -2.97 -9.79 -0.24
N ALA A 54 -3.06 -8.60 -0.84
CA ALA A 54 -2.50 -7.35 -0.31
C ALA A 54 -2.87 -7.09 1.16
N GLN A 55 -4.10 -7.39 1.58
CA GLN A 55 -4.54 -7.20 2.95
C GLN A 55 -3.88 -8.18 3.92
N ALA A 56 -3.69 -9.44 3.51
CA ALA A 56 -2.98 -10.42 4.31
C ALA A 56 -1.50 -10.03 4.45
N ALA A 57 -0.87 -9.60 3.34
CA ALA A 57 0.51 -9.12 3.32
C ALA A 57 0.69 -7.88 4.22
N LEU A 58 -0.21 -6.91 4.15
CA LEU A 58 -0.21 -5.75 5.04
C LEU A 58 -0.33 -6.14 6.51
N THR A 59 -1.22 -7.09 6.83
CA THR A 59 -1.40 -7.55 8.22
C THR A 59 -0.13 -8.20 8.76
N GLY A 60 0.50 -9.07 7.95
CA GLY A 60 1.79 -9.68 8.29
C GLY A 60 2.90 -8.65 8.48
N TYR A 61 2.97 -7.66 7.58
CA TYR A 61 3.91 -6.56 7.64
C TYR A 61 3.80 -5.76 8.94
N LEU A 62 2.58 -5.35 9.32
CA LEU A 62 2.35 -4.61 10.56
C LEU A 62 2.64 -5.45 11.81
N ALA A 63 2.32 -6.75 11.78
CA ALA A 63 2.63 -7.67 12.88
C ALA A 63 4.15 -7.80 13.11
N GLU A 64 4.93 -7.98 12.03
CA GLU A 64 6.39 -8.04 12.09
C GLU A 64 6.98 -6.72 12.64
N ARG A 65 6.48 -5.58 12.17
CA ARG A 65 6.92 -4.27 12.66
C ARG A 65 6.63 -4.10 14.15
N LYS A 66 5.44 -4.47 14.61
CA LYS A 66 5.07 -4.41 16.02
C LYS A 66 5.97 -5.30 16.88
N ALA A 67 6.43 -6.43 16.35
CA ALA A 67 7.34 -7.34 17.05
C ALA A 67 8.79 -6.85 17.09
N THR A 68 9.24 -6.15 16.03
CA THR A 68 10.67 -5.83 15.82
C THR A 68 11.04 -4.38 16.13
N LYS A 69 10.08 -3.45 16.11
CA LYS A 69 10.34 -2.02 16.30
C LYS A 69 9.98 -1.60 17.71
N LYS A 70 10.84 -0.74 18.29
CA LYS A 70 10.69 -0.23 19.67
C LYS A 70 9.42 0.62 19.84
N ARG A 71 8.97 1.28 18.78
CA ARG A 71 7.77 2.11 18.75
C ARG A 71 7.17 2.05 17.36
N GLU A 72 5.89 1.71 17.28
CA GLU A 72 5.07 1.81 16.08
C GLU A 72 3.88 2.71 16.38
N PRO A 73 3.43 3.53 15.42
CA PRO A 73 2.19 4.27 15.57
C PRO A 73 1.00 3.30 15.52
N ASP A 74 -0.14 3.75 16.03
CA ASP A 74 -1.40 3.11 15.71
C ASP A 74 -1.78 3.42 14.27
N TYR A 75 -2.24 2.42 13.53
CA TYR A 75 -2.64 2.57 12.14
C TYR A 75 -4.16 2.53 12.01
N GLU A 76 -4.72 3.39 11.16
CA GLU A 76 -6.00 3.14 10.50
C GLU A 76 -5.71 2.27 9.27
N THR A 77 -6.48 1.19 9.10
CA THR A 77 -6.29 0.25 7.99
C THR A 77 -7.56 0.12 7.16
N GLY A 78 -7.39 -0.21 5.89
CA GLY A 78 -8.51 -0.50 5.00
C GLY A 78 -8.03 -1.14 3.70
N ALA A 79 -9.00 -1.49 2.86
CA ALA A 79 -8.75 -2.04 1.55
C ALA A 79 -9.76 -1.52 0.52
N VAL A 80 -9.31 -1.40 -0.73
CA VAL A 80 -10.12 -1.11 -1.90
C VAL A 80 -9.71 -2.04 -3.03
N ARG A 81 -10.47 -2.03 -4.13
CA ARG A 81 -10.11 -2.76 -5.35
C ARG A 81 -10.01 -1.79 -6.51
N LEU A 82 -8.97 -1.96 -7.33
CA LEU A 82 -8.70 -1.14 -8.51
C LEU A 82 -8.30 -2.05 -9.67
N VAL A 83 -8.58 -1.60 -10.90
CA VAL A 83 -8.08 -2.30 -12.09
C VAL A 83 -6.62 -1.90 -12.31
N VAL A 84 -5.71 -2.87 -12.21
CA VAL A 84 -4.26 -2.72 -12.40
C VAL A 84 -3.78 -3.88 -13.28
N GLY A 85 -3.07 -3.57 -14.35
CA GLY A 85 -2.62 -4.52 -15.37
C GLY A 85 -3.78 -5.18 -16.12
N GLY A 86 -4.92 -4.48 -16.25
CA GLY A 86 -6.13 -5.04 -16.86
C GLY A 86 -6.91 -6.05 -15.98
N ALA A 87 -6.50 -6.24 -14.73
CA ALA A 87 -7.18 -7.12 -13.77
C ALA A 87 -7.59 -6.35 -12.50
N GLU A 88 -8.68 -6.75 -11.85
CA GLU A 88 -9.05 -6.21 -10.55
C GLU A 88 -8.08 -6.73 -9.48
N ARG A 89 -7.38 -5.81 -8.81
CA ARG A 89 -6.40 -6.09 -7.77
C ARG A 89 -6.80 -5.43 -6.46
N GLU A 90 -6.48 -6.10 -5.36
CA GLU A 90 -6.67 -5.55 -4.03
C GLU A 90 -5.58 -4.50 -3.74
N VAL A 91 -5.99 -3.40 -3.12
CA VAL A 91 -5.10 -2.38 -2.58
C VAL A 91 -5.39 -2.23 -1.10
N ALA A 92 -4.48 -2.69 -0.26
CA ALA A 92 -4.59 -2.59 1.19
C ALA A 92 -3.68 -1.48 1.72
N TRP A 93 -4.13 -0.74 2.72
CA TRP A 93 -3.39 0.41 3.24
C TRP A 93 -3.44 0.48 4.76
N ALA A 94 -2.38 1.05 5.34
CA ALA A 94 -2.29 1.39 6.75
C ALA A 94 -1.64 2.76 6.93
N PHE A 95 -2.42 3.73 7.40
CA PHE A 95 -1.98 5.11 7.59
C PHE A 95 -1.93 5.43 9.09
N PRO A 96 -0.84 6.04 9.60
CA PRO A 96 -0.74 6.41 11.02
C PRO A 96 -1.92 7.28 11.46
N ARG A 97 -2.50 6.98 12.62
CA ARG A 97 -3.44 7.86 13.30
C ARG A 97 -2.67 9.05 13.86
N GLU A 98 -3.19 10.26 13.63
CA GLU A 98 -2.69 11.50 14.23
C GLU A 98 -2.93 11.54 15.75
#